data_AF-A0A7G9QQ52-F1
#
_entry.id   AF-A0A7G9QQ52-F1
#
_cell.length_a   1.000
_cell.length_b   1.000
_cell.length_c   1.000
_cell.angle_alpha   90.00
_cell.angle_beta   90.00
_cell.angle_gamma   90.00
#
_symmetry.space_group_name_H-M   'P 1'
#
loop_
_entity.id
_entity.type
_entity.pdbx_description
1 polymer ?
#
loop_
_entity_poly.entity_id
_entity_poly.type
_entity_poly.pdbx_seq_one_letter_code
_entity_poly.pdbx_strand_id
1 'polypeptide(L)'
;MATKALEAILQRCGYAHFLASDQYAPLDARMFRLRQQHGYQEVATLVAASLLSKKLAVGVRYAGLDIRVAPHGNFGRTWEEARANATLFASAADALGIDARPVLTKASYPYQPYIGRKESLAALWLLFESRAGLWLSSHLELCRELALACVPIDSRDAIMHVDVESLRDIFYANLEAQGASPDDFVRISEATLHAHVETLYAPSDGFVSYAVADIRRLIVEVQRAAAPEAFFADPVGMVLLRQPGEWVRCGDPIATLRVERPVSGEDVVAFQAFVTIQAYPEGPGFEAVKPNG
;
A
#
# COMPACT_ATOMS: atom_id res chain seq x y z
N MET A 1 -3.14 -2.30 22.39
CA MET A 1 -4.34 -3.13 22.58
C MET A 1 -3.99 -4.28 23.51
N ALA A 2 -4.76 -4.52 24.58
CA ALA A 2 -4.53 -5.65 25.49
C ALA A 2 -4.95 -6.98 24.84
N THR A 3 -4.28 -8.09 25.18
CA THR A 3 -4.51 -9.42 24.56
C THR A 3 -5.97 -9.86 24.58
N LYS A 4 -6.69 -9.66 25.70
CA LYS A 4 -8.12 -10.01 25.80
C LYS A 4 -9.01 -9.22 24.84
N ALA A 5 -8.67 -7.95 24.56
CA ALA A 5 -9.42 -7.15 23.60
C ALA A 5 -9.17 -7.65 22.16
N LEU A 6 -7.93 -8.05 21.85
CA LEU A 6 -7.58 -8.63 20.55
C LEU A 6 -8.33 -9.94 20.31
N GLU A 7 -8.39 -10.84 21.29
CA GLU A 7 -9.13 -12.11 21.20
C GLU A 7 -10.62 -11.88 20.92
N ALA A 8 -11.25 -10.92 21.62
CA ALA A 8 -12.66 -10.59 21.41
C ALA A 8 -12.93 -10.03 20.00
N ILE A 9 -12.03 -9.18 19.48
CA ILE A 9 -12.14 -8.66 18.10
C ILE A 9 -11.99 -9.78 17.08
N LEU A 10 -11.01 -10.68 17.26
CA LEU A 10 -10.81 -11.81 16.36
C LEU A 10 -12.00 -12.76 16.37
N GLN A 11 -12.61 -13.03 17.52
CA GLN A 11 -13.82 -13.86 17.63
C GLN A 11 -15.02 -13.21 16.94
N ARG A 12 -15.17 -11.88 17.03
CA ARG A 12 -16.30 -11.15 16.43
C ARG A 12 -16.14 -10.94 14.93
N CYS A 13 -14.94 -10.60 14.46
CA CYS A 13 -14.71 -10.06 13.12
C CYS A 13 -13.87 -10.97 12.23
N GLY A 14 -13.23 -12.01 12.77
CA GLY A 14 -12.31 -12.88 12.02
C GLY A 14 -10.94 -12.27 11.71
N TYR A 15 -10.76 -10.96 11.90
CA TYR A 15 -9.47 -10.28 11.77
C TYR A 15 -9.35 -9.08 12.72
N ALA A 16 -8.12 -8.60 12.91
CA ALA A 16 -7.83 -7.38 13.66
C ALA A 16 -6.69 -6.61 12.97
N HIS A 17 -6.80 -5.29 12.92
CA HIS A 17 -5.76 -4.42 12.40
C HIS A 17 -5.28 -3.47 13.50
N PHE A 18 -4.07 -3.71 14.01
CA PHE A 18 -3.52 -2.96 15.13
C PHE A 18 -2.02 -2.72 14.94
N LEU A 19 -1.51 -1.69 15.63
CA LEU A 19 -0.08 -1.45 15.69
C LEU A 19 0.60 -2.50 16.58
N ALA A 20 1.65 -3.11 16.07
CA ALA A 20 2.56 -3.89 16.90
C ALA A 20 3.24 -2.95 17.90
N SER A 21 2.80 -2.99 19.15
CA SER A 21 3.42 -2.23 20.23
C SER A 21 4.77 -2.85 20.62
N ASP A 22 5.62 -2.06 21.28
CA ASP A 22 6.89 -2.49 21.89
C ASP A 22 6.73 -3.68 22.85
N GLN A 23 5.49 -3.98 23.27
CA GLN A 23 5.16 -5.09 24.16
C GLN A 23 5.37 -6.47 23.51
N TYR A 24 5.29 -6.58 22.18
CA TYR A 24 5.41 -7.87 21.49
C TYR A 24 6.86 -8.21 21.16
N ALA A 25 7.63 -7.27 20.61
CA ALA A 25 9.02 -7.50 20.19
C ALA A 25 9.94 -6.31 20.53
N PRO A 26 10.26 -6.07 21.82
CA PRO A 26 10.96 -4.87 22.27
C PRO A 26 12.39 -4.74 21.71
N LEU A 27 13.09 -5.86 21.52
CA LEU A 27 14.43 -5.85 20.92
C LEU A 27 14.38 -5.52 19.43
N ASP A 28 13.38 -6.01 18.71
CA ASP A 28 13.15 -5.65 17.30
C ASP A 28 12.88 -4.15 17.15
N ALA A 29 12.03 -3.57 18.01
CA ALA A 29 11.75 -2.13 17.99
C ALA A 29 13.01 -1.27 18.20
N ARG A 30 13.94 -1.72 19.05
CA ARG A 30 15.25 -1.05 19.24
C ARG A 30 16.15 -1.24 18.02
N MET A 31 16.26 -2.45 17.50
CA MET A 31 17.06 -2.76 16.31
C MET A 31 16.57 -2.02 15.07
N PHE A 32 15.25 -1.89 14.90
CA PHE A 32 14.64 -1.14 13.80
C PHE A 32 15.05 0.33 13.82
N ARG A 33 15.03 0.98 15.01
CA ARG A 33 15.51 2.37 15.16
C ARG A 33 16.99 2.52 14.83
N LEU A 34 17.85 1.61 15.31
CA LEU A 34 19.28 1.61 14.99
C LEU A 34 19.52 1.46 13.48
N ARG A 35 18.79 0.55 12.82
CA ARG A 35 18.86 0.37 11.37
C ARG A 35 18.49 1.63 10.62
N GLN A 36 17.51 2.38 11.09
CA GLN A 36 17.15 3.65 10.47
C GLN A 36 18.28 4.68 10.56
N GLN A 37 18.91 4.80 11.73
CA GLN A 37 19.99 5.75 11.98
C GLN A 37 21.26 5.43 11.17
N HIS A 38 21.52 4.15 10.89
CA HIS A 38 22.73 3.70 10.20
C HIS A 38 22.53 3.29 8.74
N GLY A 39 21.33 3.46 8.17
CA GLY A 39 21.05 3.13 6.76
C GLY A 39 20.92 1.63 6.46
N TYR A 40 20.78 0.76 7.46
CA TYR A 40 20.60 -0.70 7.29
C TYR A 40 19.13 -1.12 7.15
N GLN A 41 18.31 -0.26 6.52
CA GLN A 41 16.88 -0.51 6.37
C GLN A 41 16.62 -1.61 5.33
N GLU A 42 17.43 -1.66 4.27
CA GLU A 42 17.26 -2.56 3.11
C GLU A 42 18.03 -3.89 3.24
N VAL A 43 18.64 -4.19 4.38
CA VAL A 43 19.34 -5.47 4.59
C VAL A 43 18.32 -6.59 4.78
N ALA A 44 18.16 -7.44 3.76
CA ALA A 44 17.10 -8.46 3.69
C ALA A 44 17.05 -9.39 4.91
N THR A 45 18.19 -9.83 5.45
CA THR A 45 18.24 -10.69 6.64
C THR A 45 17.72 -10.00 7.90
N LEU A 46 18.02 -8.71 8.06
CA LEU A 46 17.51 -7.90 9.18
C LEU A 46 16.02 -7.57 8.99
N VAL A 47 15.56 -7.38 7.75
CA VAL A 47 14.13 -7.25 7.42
C VAL A 47 13.40 -8.53 7.80
N ALA A 48 13.91 -9.69 7.38
CA ALA A 48 13.34 -11.01 7.68
C ALA A 48 13.24 -11.26 9.18
N ALA A 49 14.34 -11.07 9.92
CA ALA A 49 14.36 -11.22 11.37
C ALA A 49 13.34 -10.32 12.07
N SER A 50 13.25 -9.06 11.64
CA SER A 50 12.30 -8.08 12.18
C SER A 50 10.84 -8.43 11.93
N LEU A 51 10.53 -8.95 10.75
CA LEU A 51 9.17 -9.38 10.41
C LEU A 51 8.80 -10.62 11.23
N LEU A 52 9.65 -11.65 11.23
CA LEU A 52 9.38 -12.92 11.90
C LEU A 52 9.30 -12.78 13.42
N SER A 53 10.14 -11.96 14.05
CA SER A 53 10.09 -11.75 15.51
C SER A 53 8.74 -11.19 15.96
N LYS A 54 8.15 -10.28 15.16
CA LYS A 54 6.81 -9.74 15.44
C LYS A 54 5.73 -10.81 15.25
N LYS A 55 5.80 -11.63 14.19
CA LYS A 55 4.82 -12.70 13.93
C LYS A 55 4.88 -13.79 15.01
N LEU A 56 6.08 -14.17 15.41
CA LEU A 56 6.30 -15.15 16.49
C LEU A 56 5.73 -14.64 17.82
N ALA A 57 5.97 -13.36 18.16
CA ALA A 57 5.50 -12.76 19.40
C ALA A 57 3.97 -12.72 19.55
N VAL A 58 3.22 -12.66 18.45
CA VAL A 58 1.75 -12.72 18.45
C VAL A 58 1.21 -14.13 18.18
N GLY A 59 2.06 -15.15 18.12
CA GLY A 59 1.66 -16.55 17.95
C GLY A 59 1.13 -16.90 16.56
N VAL A 60 1.50 -16.13 15.53
CA VAL A 60 1.09 -16.40 14.14
C VAL A 60 1.74 -17.70 13.63
N ARG A 61 0.92 -18.61 13.10
CA ARG A 61 1.38 -19.88 12.50
C ARG A 61 1.39 -19.90 10.98
N TYR A 62 0.64 -19.02 10.33
CA TYR A 62 0.53 -18.89 8.89
C TYR A 62 0.73 -17.43 8.49
N ALA A 63 1.59 -17.17 7.52
CA ALA A 63 1.90 -15.80 7.10
C ALA A 63 1.99 -15.68 5.58
N GLY A 64 1.06 -14.94 4.97
CA GLY A 64 1.24 -14.43 3.62
C GLY A 64 2.18 -13.22 3.61
N LEU A 65 3.08 -13.14 2.64
CA LEU A 65 3.99 -12.01 2.49
C LEU A 65 4.06 -11.52 1.04
N ASP A 66 3.50 -10.34 0.76
CA ASP A 66 3.72 -9.62 -0.50
C ASP A 66 5.13 -9.01 -0.54
N ILE A 67 5.98 -9.56 -1.40
CA ILE A 67 7.34 -9.10 -1.67
C ILE A 67 7.35 -8.29 -2.97
N ARG A 68 7.42 -6.98 -2.79
CA ARG A 68 7.47 -6.01 -3.88
C ARG A 68 8.85 -5.95 -4.52
N VAL A 69 8.94 -6.38 -5.77
CA VAL A 69 10.13 -6.27 -6.63
C VAL A 69 10.11 -4.90 -7.28
N ALA A 70 10.99 -4.02 -6.80
CA ALA A 70 11.11 -2.63 -7.25
C ALA A 70 12.51 -2.09 -6.90
N PRO A 71 12.96 -0.96 -7.49
CA PRO A 71 14.26 -0.35 -7.17
C PRO A 71 14.50 -0.08 -5.68
N HIS A 72 13.42 0.10 -4.91
CA HIS A 72 13.43 0.32 -3.45
C HIS A 72 12.79 -0.86 -2.67
N GLY A 73 12.84 -2.07 -3.22
CA GLY A 73 12.30 -3.28 -2.59
C GLY A 73 13.18 -3.79 -1.45
N ASN A 74 12.57 -4.06 -0.29
CA ASN A 74 13.28 -4.50 0.93
C ASN A 74 13.88 -5.92 0.83
N PHE A 75 13.48 -6.70 -0.17
CA PHE A 75 13.91 -8.08 -0.39
C PHE A 75 14.72 -8.23 -1.67
N GLY A 76 14.96 -7.15 -2.43
CA GLY A 76 15.68 -7.22 -3.70
C GLY A 76 15.08 -6.28 -4.73
N ARG A 77 15.93 -5.89 -5.70
CA ARG A 77 15.56 -5.02 -6.82
C ARG A 77 15.16 -5.82 -8.05
N THR A 78 15.72 -7.01 -8.18
CA THR A 78 15.42 -7.94 -9.27
C THR A 78 14.58 -9.11 -8.76
N TRP A 79 13.90 -9.79 -9.69
CA TRP A 79 13.14 -11.00 -9.38
C TRP A 79 14.02 -12.13 -8.82
N GLU A 80 15.26 -12.22 -9.27
CA GLU A 80 16.23 -13.22 -8.80
C GLU A 80 16.64 -12.95 -7.35
N GLU A 81 17.03 -11.71 -7.04
CA GLU A 81 17.37 -11.30 -5.67
C GLU A 81 16.18 -11.47 -4.72
N ALA A 82 15.01 -11.00 -5.14
CA ALA A 82 13.78 -11.12 -4.37
C ALA A 82 13.43 -12.59 -4.08
N ARG A 83 13.62 -13.48 -5.06
CA ARG A 83 13.35 -14.91 -4.90
C ARG A 83 14.32 -15.54 -3.92
N ALA A 84 15.62 -15.25 -4.04
CA ALA A 84 16.63 -15.77 -3.12
C ALA A 84 16.34 -15.35 -1.66
N ASN A 85 16.03 -14.07 -1.44
CA ASN A 85 15.71 -13.56 -0.10
C ASN A 85 14.35 -14.06 0.41
N ALA A 86 13.37 -14.26 -0.47
CA ALA A 86 12.09 -14.87 -0.12
C ALA A 86 12.25 -16.33 0.34
N THR A 87 13.09 -17.11 -0.36
CA THR A 87 13.41 -18.49 0.04
C THR A 87 14.08 -18.51 1.41
N LEU A 88 15.06 -17.63 1.64
CA LEU A 88 15.71 -17.51 2.95
C LEU A 88 14.71 -17.15 4.06
N PHE A 89 13.79 -16.23 3.79
CA PHE A 89 12.72 -15.85 4.72
C PHE A 89 11.81 -17.03 5.05
N ALA A 90 11.36 -17.78 4.04
CA ALA A 90 10.50 -18.94 4.23
C ALA A 90 11.21 -20.04 5.04
N SER A 91 12.49 -20.31 4.76
CA SER A 91 13.28 -21.27 5.55
C SER A 91 13.46 -20.83 7.01
N ALA A 92 13.68 -19.54 7.25
CA ALA A 92 13.77 -19.00 8.61
C ALA A 92 12.41 -19.05 9.34
N ALA A 93 11.31 -18.83 8.63
CA ALA A 93 9.95 -18.94 9.18
C ALA A 93 9.62 -20.38 9.58
N ASP A 94 9.95 -21.35 8.71
CA ASP A 94 9.74 -22.78 8.95
C ASP A 94 10.50 -23.26 10.20
N ALA A 95 11.75 -22.83 10.38
CA ALA A 95 12.53 -23.11 11.60
C ALA A 95 11.91 -22.54 12.89
N LEU A 96 11.04 -21.53 12.76
CA LEU A 96 10.28 -20.93 13.87
C LEU A 96 8.85 -21.51 14.00
N GLY A 97 8.48 -22.50 13.17
CA GLY A 97 7.15 -23.10 13.14
C GLY A 97 6.07 -22.22 12.49
N ILE A 98 6.46 -21.32 11.59
CA ILE A 98 5.57 -20.43 10.84
C ILE A 98 5.55 -20.87 9.37
N ASP A 99 4.39 -21.30 8.87
CA ASP A 99 4.17 -21.55 7.43
C ASP A 99 4.04 -20.21 6.71
N ALA A 100 5.17 -19.72 6.20
CA ALA A 100 5.25 -18.48 5.45
C ALA A 100 5.13 -18.73 3.94
N ARG A 101 4.21 -18.00 3.30
CA ARG A 101 3.96 -18.01 1.86
C ARG A 101 4.34 -16.66 1.25
N PRO A 102 5.61 -16.46 0.85
CA PRO A 102 6.01 -15.25 0.14
C PRO A 102 5.50 -15.27 -1.31
N VAL A 103 4.98 -14.14 -1.77
CA VAL A 103 4.52 -13.91 -3.13
C VAL A 103 5.25 -12.70 -3.69
N LEU A 104 5.88 -12.83 -4.85
CA LEU A 104 6.63 -11.74 -5.46
C LEU A 104 5.73 -10.97 -6.43
N THR A 105 5.72 -9.64 -6.32
CA THR A 105 4.90 -8.75 -7.15
C THR A 105 5.74 -7.65 -7.81
N LYS A 106 5.47 -7.32 -9.09
CA LYS A 106 6.14 -6.19 -9.78
C LYS A 106 5.54 -4.88 -9.26
N ALA A 107 6.29 -4.14 -8.45
CA ALA A 107 5.83 -2.91 -7.81
C ALA A 107 6.46 -1.64 -8.41
N SER A 108 6.77 -1.68 -9.71
CA SER A 108 7.32 -0.52 -10.44
C SER A 108 6.27 0.56 -10.73
N TYR A 109 4.99 0.26 -10.51
CA TYR A 109 3.86 1.15 -10.75
C TYR A 109 2.89 1.16 -9.56
N PRO A 110 2.03 2.19 -9.44
CA PRO A 110 0.93 2.15 -8.51
C PRO A 110 -0.02 1.00 -8.88
N TYR A 111 -0.40 0.17 -7.91
CA TYR A 111 -1.42 -0.85 -8.14
C TYR A 111 -2.83 -0.28 -8.27
N GLN A 112 -3.05 0.92 -7.73
CA GLN A 112 -4.35 1.57 -7.65
C GLN A 112 -4.19 3.10 -7.65
N PRO A 113 -5.24 3.88 -8.00
CA PRO A 113 -5.11 5.32 -8.25
C PRO A 113 -5.05 6.22 -7.01
N TYR A 114 -5.51 5.76 -5.85
CA TYR A 114 -5.69 6.55 -4.62
C TYR A 114 -4.45 6.49 -3.71
N ILE A 115 -3.62 7.53 -3.71
CA ILE A 115 -2.34 7.58 -3.00
C ILE A 115 -2.43 8.51 -1.79
N GLY A 116 -2.45 7.93 -0.60
CA GLY A 116 -2.50 8.65 0.69
C GLY A 116 -3.31 7.87 1.72
N ARG A 117 -3.35 8.34 2.98
CA ARG A 117 -4.05 7.60 4.04
C ARG A 117 -5.56 7.67 3.86
N LYS A 118 -6.11 8.89 3.79
CA LYS A 118 -7.53 9.11 3.57
C LYS A 118 -7.97 8.66 2.18
N GLU A 119 -7.11 8.78 1.18
CA GLU A 119 -7.36 8.31 -0.19
C GLU A 119 -7.53 6.78 -0.20
N SER A 120 -6.76 6.04 0.61
CA SER A 120 -6.95 4.60 0.77
C SER A 120 -8.31 4.25 1.41
N LEU A 121 -8.82 5.08 2.33
CA LEU A 121 -10.17 4.92 2.88
C LEU A 121 -11.24 5.19 1.81
N ALA A 122 -11.06 6.26 1.03
CA ALA A 122 -11.95 6.57 -0.09
C ALA A 122 -11.97 5.47 -1.15
N ALA A 123 -10.83 4.83 -1.44
CA ALA A 123 -10.76 3.68 -2.34
C ALA A 123 -11.59 2.50 -1.82
N LEU A 124 -11.46 2.15 -0.53
CA LEU A 124 -12.29 1.09 0.07
C LEU A 124 -13.77 1.44 0.01
N TRP A 125 -14.13 2.68 0.32
CA TRP A 125 -15.52 3.13 0.27
C TRP A 125 -16.10 3.03 -1.14
N LEU A 126 -15.35 3.45 -2.17
CA LEU A 126 -15.78 3.32 -3.57
C LEU A 126 -15.96 1.87 -4.01
N LEU A 127 -15.14 0.94 -3.51
CA LEU A 127 -15.35 -0.49 -3.74
C LEU A 127 -16.67 -0.94 -3.12
N PHE A 128 -16.92 -0.62 -1.85
CA PHE A 128 -18.14 -1.00 -1.12
C PHE A 128 -19.42 -0.44 -1.73
N GLU A 129 -19.35 0.77 -2.30
CA GLU A 129 -20.47 1.41 -3.00
C GLU A 129 -20.62 0.96 -4.46
N SER A 130 -19.82 -0.01 -4.94
CA SER A 130 -19.80 -0.44 -6.35
C SER A 130 -19.55 0.72 -7.33
N ARG A 131 -18.77 1.71 -6.89
CA ARG A 131 -18.39 2.92 -7.65
C ARG A 131 -16.92 2.94 -8.07
N ALA A 132 -16.19 1.84 -7.81
CA ALA A 132 -14.80 1.71 -8.19
C ALA A 132 -14.64 1.67 -9.73
N GLY A 133 -13.73 2.50 -10.24
CA GLY A 133 -13.31 2.43 -11.64
C GLY A 133 -12.46 1.17 -11.90
N LEU A 134 -12.26 0.84 -13.18
CA LEU A 134 -11.60 -0.39 -13.62
C LEU A 134 -10.25 -0.62 -12.94
N TRP A 135 -9.40 0.41 -12.80
CA TRP A 135 -8.09 0.28 -12.16
C TRP A 135 -8.19 -0.18 -10.70
N LEU A 136 -9.08 0.42 -9.92
CA LEU A 136 -9.27 0.05 -8.52
C LEU A 136 -9.90 -1.35 -8.39
N SER A 137 -10.82 -1.70 -9.29
CA SER A 137 -11.39 -3.05 -9.35
C SER A 137 -10.33 -4.11 -9.69
N SER A 138 -9.42 -3.83 -10.64
CA SER A 138 -8.28 -4.72 -10.93
C SER A 138 -7.34 -4.88 -9.73
N HIS A 139 -7.18 -3.85 -8.89
CA HIS A 139 -6.41 -3.98 -7.65
C HIS A 139 -7.09 -4.88 -6.62
N LEU A 140 -8.43 -4.86 -6.52
CA LEU A 140 -9.16 -5.82 -5.68
C LEU A 140 -8.93 -7.25 -6.16
N GLU A 141 -8.98 -7.49 -7.47
CA GLU A 141 -8.67 -8.81 -8.04
C GLU A 141 -7.23 -9.24 -7.76
N LEU A 142 -6.25 -8.34 -7.92
CA LEU A 142 -4.87 -8.63 -7.52
C LEU A 142 -4.77 -8.99 -6.04
N CYS A 143 -5.46 -8.25 -5.15
CA CYS A 143 -5.50 -8.59 -3.72
C CYS A 143 -6.07 -10.01 -3.48
N ARG A 144 -7.12 -10.41 -4.22
CA ARG A 144 -7.69 -11.76 -4.17
C ARG A 144 -6.70 -12.81 -4.64
N GLU A 145 -6.03 -12.59 -5.76
CA GLU A 145 -4.99 -13.51 -6.28
C GLU A 145 -3.84 -13.70 -5.28
N LEU A 146 -3.38 -12.61 -4.66
CA LEU A 146 -2.36 -12.66 -3.61
C LEU A 146 -2.83 -13.45 -2.40
N ALA A 147 -4.08 -13.25 -1.97
CA ALA A 147 -4.67 -14.02 -0.87
C ALA A 147 -4.76 -15.52 -1.21
N LEU A 148 -5.22 -15.88 -2.41
CA LEU A 148 -5.27 -17.26 -2.90
C LEU A 148 -3.90 -17.94 -2.96
N ALA A 149 -2.86 -17.19 -3.29
CA ALA A 149 -1.48 -17.68 -3.29
C ALA A 149 -0.93 -17.90 -1.88
N CYS A 150 -1.48 -17.21 -0.87
CA CYS A 150 -1.01 -17.28 0.52
C CYS A 150 -1.76 -18.32 1.38
N VAL A 151 -2.94 -18.79 0.97
CA VAL A 151 -3.73 -19.76 1.74
C VAL A 151 -3.59 -21.20 1.24
N PRO A 152 -3.84 -22.21 2.10
CA PRO A 152 -3.97 -23.60 1.70
C PRO A 152 -5.06 -23.79 0.63
N ILE A 153 -4.90 -24.81 -0.22
CA ILE A 153 -5.82 -25.10 -1.34
C ILE A 153 -7.27 -25.24 -0.84
N ASP A 154 -7.47 -25.96 0.27
CA ASP A 154 -8.80 -26.22 0.84
C ASP A 154 -9.51 -24.97 1.39
N SER A 155 -8.78 -23.85 1.55
CA SER A 155 -9.34 -22.56 1.99
C SER A 155 -9.62 -21.60 0.83
N ARG A 156 -9.24 -21.95 -0.40
CA ARG A 156 -9.35 -21.05 -1.56
C ARG A 156 -10.78 -20.77 -1.97
N ASP A 157 -11.68 -21.74 -1.83
CA ASP A 157 -13.10 -21.58 -2.17
C ASP A 157 -13.76 -20.44 -1.40
N ALA A 158 -13.43 -20.28 -0.11
CA ALA A 158 -13.94 -19.18 0.70
C ALA A 158 -13.48 -17.80 0.22
N ILE A 159 -12.31 -17.71 -0.42
CA ILE A 159 -11.77 -16.45 -0.96
C ILE A 159 -12.35 -16.15 -2.34
N MET A 160 -12.50 -17.17 -3.20
CA MET A 160 -13.00 -16.98 -4.57
C MET A 160 -14.43 -16.46 -4.62
N HIS A 161 -15.26 -16.80 -3.64
CA HIS A 161 -16.68 -16.50 -3.65
C HIS A 161 -17.08 -15.36 -2.70
N VAL A 162 -16.11 -14.71 -2.03
CA VAL A 162 -16.44 -13.58 -1.14
C VAL A 162 -16.84 -12.36 -1.97
N ASP A 163 -18.08 -11.94 -1.81
CA ASP A 163 -18.58 -10.71 -2.43
C ASP A 163 -18.12 -9.46 -1.66
N VAL A 164 -18.23 -8.31 -2.33
CA VAL A 164 -17.80 -7.03 -1.77
C VAL A 164 -18.69 -6.59 -0.60
N GLU A 165 -19.96 -6.99 -0.60
CA GLU A 165 -20.91 -6.73 0.48
C GLU A 165 -20.48 -7.41 1.79
N SER A 166 -20.11 -8.69 1.74
CA SER A 166 -19.57 -9.43 2.87
C SER A 166 -18.27 -8.81 3.40
N LEU A 167 -17.39 -8.35 2.51
CA LEU A 167 -16.17 -7.63 2.90
C LEU A 167 -16.48 -6.31 3.61
N ARG A 168 -17.47 -5.55 3.12
CA ARG A 168 -17.94 -4.30 3.73
C ARG A 168 -18.46 -4.56 5.14
N ASP A 169 -19.32 -5.56 5.30
CA ASP A 169 -19.97 -5.85 6.58
C ASP A 169 -18.95 -6.28 7.64
N ILE A 170 -17.97 -7.12 7.25
CA ILE A 170 -16.84 -7.51 8.11
C ILE A 170 -15.96 -6.30 8.46
N PHE A 171 -15.71 -5.41 7.50
CA PHE A 171 -14.94 -4.18 7.72
C PHE A 171 -15.66 -3.23 8.69
N TYR A 172 -16.95 -3.01 8.55
CA TYR A 172 -17.75 -2.16 9.45
C TYR A 172 -17.82 -2.76 10.86
N ALA A 173 -18.05 -4.06 10.99
CA ALA A 173 -18.00 -4.73 12.28
C ALA A 173 -16.64 -4.56 12.96
N ASN A 174 -15.55 -4.60 12.19
CA ASN A 174 -14.19 -4.39 12.70
C ASN A 174 -13.93 -2.94 13.14
N LEU A 175 -14.42 -1.94 12.38
CA LEU A 175 -14.34 -0.54 12.79
C LEU A 175 -14.98 -0.33 14.16
N GLU A 176 -16.22 -0.81 14.34
CA GLU A 176 -16.93 -0.74 15.62
C GLU A 176 -16.19 -1.47 16.74
N ALA A 177 -15.70 -2.69 16.47
CA ALA A 177 -14.99 -3.48 17.46
C ALA A 177 -13.67 -2.82 17.92
N GLN A 178 -13.10 -1.95 17.08
CA GLN A 178 -11.89 -1.19 17.37
C GLN A 178 -12.16 0.28 17.76
N GLY A 179 -13.42 0.65 17.99
CA GLY A 179 -13.82 1.95 18.54
C GLY A 179 -14.00 3.08 17.52
N ALA A 180 -14.10 2.74 16.23
CA ALA A 180 -14.47 3.67 15.16
C ALA A 180 -15.94 3.48 14.73
N SER A 181 -16.50 4.44 14.01
CA SER A 181 -17.86 4.36 13.45
C SER A 181 -17.83 4.16 11.93
N PRO A 182 -18.68 3.27 11.37
CA PRO A 182 -18.92 3.22 9.93
C PRO A 182 -19.35 4.57 9.34
N ASP A 183 -20.17 5.34 10.05
CA ASP A 183 -20.61 6.68 9.62
C ASP A 183 -19.43 7.66 9.54
N ASP A 184 -18.50 7.59 10.49
CA ASP A 184 -17.29 8.40 10.45
C ASP A 184 -16.41 8.01 9.26
N PHE A 185 -16.29 6.71 8.96
CA PHE A 185 -15.57 6.22 7.79
C PHE A 185 -16.16 6.75 6.48
N VAL A 186 -17.48 6.68 6.31
CA VAL A 186 -18.18 7.23 5.14
C VAL A 186 -17.94 8.73 5.03
N ARG A 187 -18.19 9.49 6.12
CA ARG A 187 -17.99 10.94 6.15
C ARG A 187 -16.55 11.35 5.80
N ILE A 188 -15.55 10.65 6.34
CA ILE A 188 -14.13 10.90 6.04
C ILE A 188 -13.85 10.61 4.57
N SER A 189 -14.34 9.49 4.05
CA SER A 189 -14.11 9.07 2.66
C SER A 189 -14.72 10.07 1.66
N GLU A 190 -15.96 10.51 1.89
CA GLU A 190 -16.63 11.53 1.08
C GLU A 190 -15.90 12.87 1.13
N ALA A 191 -15.64 13.38 2.34
CA ALA A 191 -14.94 14.66 2.51
C ALA A 191 -13.55 14.64 1.85
N THR A 192 -12.88 13.48 1.86
CA THR A 192 -11.58 13.31 1.20
C THR A 192 -11.70 13.51 -0.30
N LEU A 193 -12.66 12.84 -0.96
CA LEU A 193 -12.86 13.00 -2.40
C LEU A 193 -13.24 14.43 -2.77
N HIS A 194 -14.08 15.09 -1.98
CA HIS A 194 -14.46 16.49 -2.20
C HIS A 194 -13.31 17.48 -1.99
N ALA A 195 -12.30 17.13 -1.20
CA ALA A 195 -11.16 17.99 -0.91
C ALA A 195 -10.05 17.94 -1.98
N HIS A 196 -10.21 17.12 -3.03
CA HIS A 196 -9.33 17.17 -4.21
C HIS A 196 -9.71 18.36 -5.10
N VAL A 197 -8.99 19.47 -4.95
CA VAL A 197 -9.30 20.75 -5.62
C VAL A 197 -8.25 21.17 -6.65
N GLU A 198 -7.03 20.66 -6.56
CA GLU A 198 -5.97 20.95 -7.52
C GLU A 198 -5.88 19.83 -8.56
N THR A 199 -5.77 20.19 -9.83
CA THR A 199 -5.63 19.23 -10.95
C THR A 199 -4.27 19.37 -11.59
N LEU A 200 -3.58 18.24 -11.75
CA LEU A 200 -2.36 18.14 -12.53
C LEU A 200 -2.71 17.80 -13.97
N TYR A 201 -2.04 18.44 -14.91
CA TYR A 201 -2.29 18.30 -16.34
C TYR A 201 -1.06 17.78 -17.08
N ALA A 202 -1.26 17.07 -18.17
CA ALA A 202 -0.18 16.58 -19.02
C ALA A 202 0.55 17.78 -19.67
N PRO A 203 1.87 17.94 -19.46
CA PRO A 203 2.65 19.04 -20.04
C PRO A 203 2.93 18.87 -21.54
N SER A 204 2.72 17.66 -22.08
CA SER A 204 2.94 17.30 -23.48
C SER A 204 2.11 16.07 -23.84
N ASP A 205 2.09 15.73 -25.13
CA ASP A 205 1.56 14.46 -25.62
C ASP A 205 2.50 13.30 -25.27
N GLY A 206 1.95 12.12 -25.02
CA GLY A 206 2.71 10.88 -24.82
C GLY A 206 2.07 9.94 -23.81
N PHE A 207 2.87 9.09 -23.19
CA PHE A 207 2.41 8.06 -22.26
C PHE A 207 2.71 8.41 -20.80
N VAL A 208 1.71 8.26 -19.92
CA VAL A 208 1.82 8.64 -18.51
C VAL A 208 2.72 7.67 -17.75
N SER A 209 3.61 8.21 -16.91
CA SER A 209 4.46 7.45 -16.00
C SER A 209 4.57 8.14 -14.65
N TYR A 210 4.69 7.34 -13.59
CA TYR A 210 4.66 7.79 -12.21
C TYR A 210 5.94 7.42 -11.47
N ALA A 211 6.64 8.41 -10.93
CA ALA A 211 7.77 8.18 -10.04
C ALA A 211 7.28 7.83 -8.63
N VAL A 212 6.74 6.61 -8.45
CA VAL A 212 6.02 6.18 -7.23
C VAL A 212 6.83 6.39 -5.96
N ALA A 213 8.14 6.12 -6.02
CA ALA A 213 9.04 6.29 -4.89
C ALA A 213 9.17 7.77 -4.46
N ASP A 214 9.24 8.67 -5.43
CA ASP A 214 9.36 10.10 -5.21
C ASP A 214 8.05 10.74 -4.76
N ILE A 215 6.92 10.32 -5.35
CA ILE A 215 5.58 10.66 -4.86
C ILE A 215 5.44 10.28 -3.38
N ARG A 216 5.81 9.03 -3.02
CA ARG A 216 5.77 8.57 -1.64
C ARG A 216 6.68 9.40 -0.74
N ARG A 217 7.90 9.71 -1.19
CA ARG A 217 8.88 10.50 -0.43
C ARG A 217 8.32 11.89 -0.12
N LEU A 218 7.79 12.57 -1.12
CA LEU A 218 7.19 13.90 -0.98
C LEU A 218 6.01 13.88 0.00
N ILE A 219 5.07 12.94 -0.14
CA ILE A 219 3.95 12.80 0.80
C ILE A 219 4.45 12.60 2.23
N VAL A 220 5.46 11.76 2.44
CA VAL A 220 6.04 11.51 3.77
C VAL A 220 6.76 12.75 4.33
N GLU A 221 7.44 13.52 3.49
CA GLU A 221 8.09 14.77 3.89
C GLU A 221 7.07 15.82 4.33
N VAL A 222 5.99 16.01 3.56
CA VAL A 222 4.89 16.93 3.92
C VAL A 222 4.22 16.48 5.22
N GLN A 223 3.97 15.18 5.39
CA GLN A 223 3.41 14.62 6.63
C GLN A 223 4.27 14.92 7.86
N ARG A 224 5.60 14.76 7.75
CA ARG A 224 6.54 15.05 8.84
C ARG A 224 6.60 16.54 9.17
N ALA A 225 6.51 17.41 8.16
CA ALA A 225 6.55 18.85 8.34
C ALA A 225 5.26 19.42 8.95
N ALA A 226 4.10 18.88 8.58
CA ALA A 226 2.80 19.45 8.96
C ALA A 226 2.45 19.27 10.44
N ALA A 227 2.77 18.12 11.03
CA ALA A 227 2.43 17.86 12.43
C ALA A 227 3.38 16.84 13.06
N PRO A 228 4.54 17.29 13.58
CA PRO A 228 5.55 16.42 14.19
C PRO A 228 4.99 15.58 15.36
N GLU A 229 4.00 16.12 16.05
CA GLU A 229 3.36 15.50 17.24
C GLU A 229 2.07 14.73 16.90
N ALA A 230 1.52 14.85 15.68
CA ALA A 230 0.32 14.12 15.31
C ALA A 230 0.66 12.70 14.87
N PHE A 231 0.07 11.72 15.55
CA PHE A 231 0.38 10.30 15.35
C PHE A 231 0.07 9.79 13.93
N PHE A 232 -0.84 10.47 13.19
CA PHE A 232 -1.22 10.14 11.81
C PHE A 232 -1.59 11.37 10.98
N ALA A 233 -0.70 12.36 10.89
CA ALA A 233 -0.91 13.50 10.00
C ALA A 233 -1.20 13.04 8.56
N ASP A 234 -2.21 13.62 7.91
CA ASP A 234 -2.54 13.32 6.51
C ASP A 234 -2.88 14.60 5.72
N PRO A 235 -1.94 15.56 5.63
CA PRO A 235 -2.17 16.89 5.08
C PRO A 235 -2.26 16.92 3.55
N VAL A 236 -1.82 15.85 2.88
CA VAL A 236 -1.77 15.76 1.42
C VAL A 236 -2.08 14.34 0.96
N GLY A 237 -2.74 14.24 -0.18
CA GLY A 237 -2.88 12.99 -0.94
C GLY A 237 -3.28 13.24 -2.39
N MET A 238 -3.27 12.18 -3.18
CA MET A 238 -3.37 12.26 -4.64
C MET A 238 -4.29 11.17 -5.19
N VAL A 239 -5.08 11.51 -6.20
CA VAL A 239 -5.84 10.55 -7.01
C VAL A 239 -5.35 10.60 -8.45
N LEU A 240 -4.83 9.49 -8.94
CA LEU A 240 -4.36 9.33 -10.31
C LEU A 240 -5.56 9.11 -11.24
N LEU A 241 -5.61 9.87 -12.34
CA LEU A 241 -6.73 9.82 -13.30
C LEU A 241 -6.43 8.96 -14.53
N ARG A 242 -5.16 8.56 -14.71
CA ARG A 242 -4.66 7.81 -15.87
C ARG A 242 -3.84 6.62 -15.43
N GLN A 243 -3.98 5.50 -16.10
CA GLN A 243 -3.14 4.34 -15.81
C GLN A 243 -1.70 4.56 -16.30
N PRO A 244 -0.69 3.94 -15.65
CA PRO A 244 0.67 3.94 -16.18
C PRO A 244 0.69 3.34 -17.59
N GLY A 245 1.35 4.02 -18.52
CA GLY A 245 1.38 3.63 -19.93
C GLY A 245 0.14 4.02 -20.74
N GLU A 246 -0.82 4.76 -20.17
CA GLU A 246 -1.95 5.32 -20.92
C GLU A 246 -1.49 6.54 -21.75
N TRP A 247 -1.98 6.65 -22.99
CA TRP A 247 -1.73 7.82 -23.84
C TRP A 247 -2.57 9.02 -23.41
N VAL A 248 -1.95 10.20 -23.36
CA VAL A 248 -2.59 11.48 -23.07
C VAL A 248 -2.13 12.55 -24.06
N ARG A 249 -2.95 13.57 -24.23
CA ARG A 249 -2.61 14.82 -24.92
C ARG A 249 -2.20 15.89 -23.93
N CYS A 250 -1.40 16.85 -24.39
CA CYS A 250 -1.10 18.06 -23.65
C CYS A 250 -2.40 18.74 -23.18
N GLY A 251 -2.46 19.04 -21.88
CA GLY A 251 -3.63 19.62 -21.23
C GLY A 251 -4.67 18.61 -20.74
N ASP A 252 -4.50 17.30 -20.97
CA ASP A 252 -5.38 16.30 -20.36
C ASP A 252 -5.14 16.23 -18.83
N PRO A 253 -6.18 16.07 -18.01
CA PRO A 253 -6.01 15.88 -16.57
C PRO A 253 -5.44 14.48 -16.28
N ILE A 254 -4.43 14.42 -15.39
CA ILE A 254 -3.67 13.19 -15.09
C ILE A 254 -3.67 12.79 -13.62
N ALA A 255 -3.89 13.74 -12.71
CA ALA A 255 -4.07 13.49 -11.28
C ALA A 255 -4.80 14.66 -10.61
N THR A 256 -5.38 14.44 -9.44
CA THR A 256 -5.88 15.49 -8.55
C THR A 256 -5.20 15.42 -7.20
N LEU A 257 -5.04 16.56 -6.53
CA LEU A 257 -4.40 16.67 -5.22
C LEU A 257 -5.40 17.21 -4.19
N ARG A 258 -5.43 16.56 -3.03
CA ARG A 258 -5.99 17.10 -1.81
C ARG A 258 -4.85 17.68 -0.99
N VAL A 259 -4.97 18.93 -0.57
CA VAL A 259 -4.00 19.59 0.31
C VAL A 259 -4.75 20.40 1.36
N GLU A 260 -4.45 20.20 2.65
CA GLU A 260 -5.14 20.85 3.77
C GLU A 260 -4.66 22.29 4.02
N ARG A 261 -3.51 22.68 3.45
CA ARG A 261 -2.99 24.05 3.42
C ARG A 261 -3.22 24.66 2.03
N PRO A 262 -3.31 26.00 1.89
CA PRO A 262 -3.16 26.63 0.58
C PRO A 262 -1.85 26.13 -0.01
N VAL A 263 -1.91 25.45 -1.15
CA VAL A 263 -0.72 24.95 -1.79
C VAL A 263 0.19 26.14 -2.11
N SER A 264 1.42 26.16 -1.59
CA SER A 264 2.43 26.98 -2.25
C SER A 264 2.60 26.39 -3.65
N GLY A 265 2.64 27.22 -4.69
CA GLY A 265 2.82 26.71 -6.08
C GLY A 265 3.98 25.71 -6.21
N GLU A 266 4.96 25.77 -5.30
CA GLU A 266 6.05 24.81 -5.13
C GLU A 266 5.61 23.34 -4.91
N ASP A 267 4.60 23.03 -4.08
CA ASP A 267 4.21 21.62 -3.86
C ASP A 267 3.53 21.05 -5.12
N VAL A 268 2.67 21.82 -5.78
CA VAL A 268 2.03 21.41 -7.05
C VAL A 268 3.11 21.18 -8.11
N VAL A 269 4.09 22.07 -8.22
CA VAL A 269 5.22 21.89 -9.15
C VAL A 269 6.02 20.63 -8.82
N ALA A 270 6.25 20.33 -7.54
CA ALA A 270 6.95 19.12 -7.13
C ALA A 270 6.16 17.85 -7.48
N PHE A 271 4.85 17.79 -7.19
CA PHE A 271 4.01 16.65 -7.59
C PHE A 271 3.92 16.51 -9.11
N GLN A 272 3.78 17.61 -9.85
CA GLN A 272 3.76 17.62 -11.31
C GLN A 272 5.05 17.03 -11.90
N ALA A 273 6.20 17.30 -11.28
CA ALA A 273 7.48 16.75 -11.73
C ALA A 273 7.57 15.21 -11.62
N PHE A 274 6.77 14.59 -10.74
CA PHE A 274 6.75 13.14 -10.55
C PHE A 274 5.69 12.41 -11.36
N VAL A 275 4.84 13.15 -12.09
CA VAL A 275 3.96 12.61 -13.11
C VAL A 275 4.50 13.02 -14.48
N THR A 276 5.20 12.10 -15.12
CA THR A 276 5.94 12.37 -16.36
C THR A 276 5.21 11.83 -17.58
N ILE A 277 5.43 12.48 -18.72
CA ILE A 277 4.94 12.02 -20.02
C ILE A 277 6.14 11.53 -20.83
N GLN A 278 6.08 10.27 -21.23
CA GLN A 278 7.18 9.56 -21.88
C GLN A 278 6.85 9.27 -23.35
N ALA A 279 7.84 9.33 -24.22
CA ALA A 279 7.69 8.95 -25.63
C ALA A 279 7.55 7.43 -25.82
N TYR A 280 8.17 6.64 -24.94
CA TYR A 280 8.16 5.19 -24.97
C TYR A 280 7.52 4.68 -23.68
N PRO A 281 6.35 4.04 -23.73
CA PRO A 281 5.65 3.61 -22.54
C PRO A 281 6.30 2.39 -21.89
N GLU A 282 6.23 2.34 -20.56
CA GLU A 282 6.32 1.11 -19.78
C GLU A 282 5.06 1.07 -18.91
N GLY A 283 4.22 0.06 -19.10
CA GLY A 283 2.93 -0.07 -18.43
C GLY A 283 2.72 -1.45 -17.80
N PRO A 284 1.56 -1.68 -17.16
CA PRO A 284 1.20 -2.99 -16.62
C PRO A 284 1.12 -4.04 -17.74
N GLY A 285 2.20 -4.81 -17.91
CA GLY A 285 2.27 -5.94 -18.85
C GLY A 285 2.89 -5.64 -20.22
N PHE A 286 3.35 -4.41 -20.49
CA PHE A 286 4.01 -4.09 -21.75
C PHE A 286 5.10 -3.02 -21.59
N GLU A 287 6.08 -3.05 -22.47
CA GLU A 287 7.17 -2.07 -22.55
C GLU A 287 7.48 -1.82 -24.02
N ALA A 288 7.58 -0.55 -24.40
CA ALA A 288 8.07 -0.16 -25.70
C ALA A 288 9.61 -0.12 -25.71
N VAL A 289 10.20 -0.81 -26.68
CA VAL A 289 11.65 -0.79 -26.87
C VAL A 289 12.07 0.51 -27.54
N LYS A 290 13.00 1.24 -26.91
CA LYS A 290 13.62 2.43 -27.50
C LYS A 290 14.47 2.01 -28.71
N PRO A 291 14.31 2.63 -29.89
CA PRO A 291 15.23 2.42 -31.00
C PRO A 291 16.64 2.76 -30.55
N ASN A 292 17.63 1.94 -30.90
CA ASN A 292 19.02 2.34 -30.78
C ASN A 292 19.22 3.56 -31.68
N GLY A 293 19.52 4.72 -31.09
CA GLY A 293 19.95 5.90 -31.82
C GLY A 293 21.28 5.67 -32.52
#